data_AF-A0A4Y2A1R2-F1
#
_entry.id   AF-A0A4Y2A1R2-F1
#
_cell.length_a   1.000
_cell.length_b   1.000
_cell.length_c   1.000
_cell.angle_alpha   90.00
_cell.angle_beta   90.00
_cell.angle_gamma   90.00
#
_symmetry.space_group_name_H-M   'P 1'
#
loop_
_entity.id
_entity.type
_entity.pdbx_description
1 polymer ?
#
loop_
_entity_poly.entity_id
_entity_poly.type
_entity_poly.pdbx_seq_one_letter_code
_entity_poly.pdbx_strand_id
1 'polypeptide(L)'
;MAVQWTGPGRPEKINLLISERKETPETESDELGIPYPTSDPNVFDFEEIIRDRALEERLCLSEIEELRKLLGRHQKVFSNEPGKTHLVEHDIELISNNPIRSKPYRTSQRQTEILKAEIKRMLDLKIIEIGQSDYTSPMILVEAVGREPGHL
;
A
#
# COMPACT_ATOMS: atom_id res chain seq x y z
N MET A 1 -16.49 -22.64 -1.74
CA MET A 1 -17.53 -23.54 -1.21
C MET A 1 -17.66 -23.31 0.29
N ALA A 2 -18.89 -23.27 0.80
CA ALA A 2 -19.26 -22.77 2.13
C ALA A 2 -18.85 -23.68 3.29
N VAL A 3 -18.57 -23.09 4.47
CA VAL A 3 -18.58 -23.80 5.75
C VAL A 3 -19.39 -22.98 6.75
N GLN A 4 -20.57 -23.49 7.07
CA GLN A 4 -21.47 -23.04 8.13
C GLN A 4 -20.86 -23.34 9.50
N TRP A 5 -20.99 -22.44 10.48
CA TRP A 5 -20.61 -22.73 11.87
C TRP A 5 -21.70 -22.28 12.85
N THR A 6 -22.15 -23.24 13.66
CA THR A 6 -22.91 -23.07 14.89
C THR A 6 -21.99 -23.39 16.08
N GLY A 7 -22.06 -22.62 17.16
CA GLY A 7 -21.54 -23.02 18.47
C GLY A 7 -20.63 -22.01 19.19
N PRO A 8 -20.66 -21.95 20.54
CA PRO A 8 -20.46 -20.70 21.29
C PRO A 8 -19.06 -20.54 21.92
N GLY A 9 -18.66 -19.28 22.05
CA GLY A 9 -17.87 -18.71 23.15
C GLY A 9 -16.56 -19.40 23.56
N ARG A 10 -15.43 -18.84 23.11
CA ARG A 10 -14.16 -18.90 23.85
C ARG A 10 -13.76 -17.47 24.21
N PRO A 11 -13.42 -17.15 25.46
CA PRO A 11 -13.02 -15.80 25.83
C PRO A 11 -11.71 -15.46 25.12
N GLU A 12 -11.75 -14.44 24.27
CA GLU A 12 -10.61 -13.92 23.54
C GLU A 12 -9.70 -13.18 24.52
N LYS A 13 -8.49 -13.72 24.75
CA LYS A 13 -7.38 -12.90 25.20
C LYS A 13 -6.85 -12.17 23.97
N ILE A 14 -7.44 -11.02 23.71
CA ILE A 14 -6.90 -10.04 22.77
C ILE A 14 -5.62 -9.54 23.45
N ASN A 15 -4.44 -9.86 22.89
CA ASN A 15 -3.22 -9.16 23.27
C ASN A 15 -3.31 -7.75 22.68
N LEU A 16 -4.09 -6.91 23.36
CA LEU A 16 -4.07 -5.48 23.17
C LEU A 16 -2.77 -5.00 23.81
N LEU A 17 -1.74 -4.81 23.00
CA LEU A 17 -0.56 -4.04 23.39
C LEU A 17 -0.99 -2.58 23.56
N ILE A 18 -1.63 -2.28 24.71
CA ILE A 18 -1.70 -0.92 25.22
C ILE A 18 -0.30 -0.63 25.74
N SER A 19 0.53 0.03 24.93
CA SER A 19 1.71 0.69 25.47
C SER A 19 1.22 1.80 26.39
N GLU A 20 1.44 1.63 27.69
CA GLU A 20 1.20 2.68 28.68
C GLU A 20 1.94 3.95 28.24
N ARG A 21 1.22 5.07 28.16
CA ARG A 21 1.81 6.39 27.96
C ARG A 21 2.84 6.63 29.08
N LYS A 22 4.12 6.59 28.72
CA LYS A 22 5.12 7.43 29.35
C LYS A 22 5.51 8.50 28.34
N GLU A 23 5.24 9.74 28.69
CA GLU A 23 5.81 10.91 28.05
C GLU A 23 7.33 10.84 28.20
N THR A 24 8.05 10.75 27.08
CA THR A 24 9.41 11.26 26.94
C THR A 24 9.60 11.86 25.55
N PRO A 25 10.45 12.90 25.42
CA PRO A 25 10.53 13.76 24.25
C PRO A 25 11.40 13.14 23.15
N GLU A 26 10.92 13.29 21.93
CA GLU A 26 11.65 13.49 20.67
C GLU A 26 12.69 12.46 20.17
N THR A 27 12.50 12.15 18.88
CA THR A 27 13.49 11.83 17.83
C THR A 27 13.94 10.37 17.64
N GLU A 28 14.10 10.03 16.36
CA GLU A 28 14.90 8.91 15.80
C GLU A 28 14.16 7.57 15.56
N SER A 29 13.32 7.54 14.53
CA SER A 29 13.04 6.30 13.78
C SER A 29 12.93 6.57 12.26
N ASP A 30 13.81 7.43 11.78
CA ASP A 30 14.14 7.57 10.35
C ASP A 30 15.49 6.86 10.09
N GLU A 31 15.50 5.54 9.91
CA GLU A 31 16.73 4.89 9.40
C GLU A 31 16.53 3.62 8.56
N LEU A 32 15.32 3.43 8.02
CA LEU A 32 15.19 2.76 6.73
C LEU A 32 14.42 3.73 5.84
N GLY A 33 15.17 4.62 5.18
CA GLY A 33 14.69 5.59 4.19
C GLY A 33 14.14 4.93 2.92
N ILE A 34 13.34 3.88 3.07
CA ILE A 34 12.46 3.38 2.04
C ILE A 34 11.17 4.18 2.24
N PRO A 35 10.92 5.23 1.42
CA PRO A 35 9.63 5.90 1.47
C PRO A 35 8.59 4.85 1.05
N TYR A 36 7.83 4.36 2.02
CA TYR A 36 6.65 3.56 1.71
C TYR A 36 5.75 4.48 0.89
N PRO A 37 5.45 4.14 -0.39
CA PRO A 37 4.49 4.92 -1.17
C PRO A 37 3.18 4.83 -0.40
N THR A 38 2.82 5.94 0.25
CA THR A 38 1.64 6.05 1.07
C THR A 38 0.45 5.91 0.12
N SER A 39 -0.15 4.72 0.05
CA SER A 39 -1.26 4.37 -0.85
C SER A 39 -2.46 5.29 -0.65
N ASP A 40 -2.42 6.46 -1.29
CA ASP A 40 -3.53 7.30 -1.73
C ASP A 40 -3.06 7.87 -3.09
N PRO A 41 -3.51 7.26 -4.20
CA PRO A 41 -2.89 7.34 -5.52
C PRO A 41 -3.38 8.56 -6.27
N ASN A 42 -3.25 9.75 -5.68
CA ASN A 42 -3.45 10.97 -6.45
C ASN A 42 -2.52 10.91 -7.66
N VAL A 43 -3.14 10.93 -8.83
CA VAL A 43 -2.53 11.05 -10.15
C VAL A 43 -1.38 12.04 -10.02
N PHE A 44 -0.19 11.69 -10.54
CA PHE A 44 0.89 12.66 -10.68
C PHE A 44 0.38 13.76 -11.62
N ASP A 45 -0.26 14.79 -11.05
CA ASP A 45 -0.91 15.85 -11.80
C ASP A 45 0.17 16.86 -12.17
N PHE A 46 0.70 16.71 -13.37
CA PHE A 46 1.68 17.64 -13.90
C PHE A 46 1.15 19.09 -13.90
N GLU A 47 -0.17 19.29 -13.99
CA GLU A 47 -0.76 20.62 -13.88
C GLU A 47 -0.73 21.14 -12.44
N GLU A 48 -0.87 20.28 -11.42
CA GLU A 48 -0.70 20.68 -10.02
C GLU A 48 0.75 21.09 -9.72
N ILE A 49 1.72 20.30 -10.20
CA ILE A 49 3.15 20.62 -10.03
C ILE A 49 3.49 21.96 -10.67
N ILE A 50 3.07 22.18 -11.91
CA ILE A 50 3.34 23.43 -12.63
C ILE A 50 2.68 24.63 -11.94
N ARG A 51 1.53 24.44 -11.29
CA ARG A 51 0.80 25.49 -10.54
C ARG A 51 1.35 25.72 -9.13
N ASP A 52 2.37 25.00 -8.70
CA ASP A 52 3.01 25.25 -7.42
C ASP A 52 3.64 26.65 -7.41
N ARG A 53 3.16 27.50 -6.50
CA ARG A 53 3.65 28.88 -6.36
C ARG A 53 5.16 28.95 -6.10
N ALA A 54 5.73 27.93 -5.45
CA ALA A 54 7.16 27.87 -5.22
C ALA A 54 7.97 27.74 -6.53
N LEU A 55 7.37 27.23 -7.61
CA LEU A 55 7.97 27.19 -8.93
C LEU A 55 7.83 28.53 -9.67
N GLU A 56 6.67 29.19 -9.58
CA GLU A 56 6.45 30.51 -10.21
C GLU A 56 7.40 31.59 -9.67
N GLU A 57 7.80 31.51 -8.40
CA GLU A 57 8.75 32.44 -7.79
C GLU A 57 10.22 32.15 -8.16
N ARG A 58 10.52 30.94 -8.64
CA ARG A 58 11.90 30.44 -8.85
C ARG A 58 12.25 30.18 -10.32
N LEU A 59 11.25 30.07 -11.18
CA LEU A 59 11.38 29.78 -12.60
C LEU A 59 10.72 30.87 -13.43
N CYS A 60 11.34 31.22 -14.56
CA CYS A 60 10.71 32.09 -15.53
C CYS A 60 9.75 31.31 -16.45
N LEU A 61 8.89 32.02 -17.19
CA LEU A 61 7.88 31.42 -18.06
C LEU A 61 8.45 30.44 -19.10
N SER A 62 9.64 30.68 -19.63
CA SER A 62 10.28 29.75 -20.57
C SER A 62 10.76 28.46 -19.89
N GLU A 63 11.24 28.53 -18.66
CA GLU A 63 11.67 27.35 -17.88
C GLU A 63 10.47 26.50 -17.47
N ILE A 64 9.34 27.13 -17.12
CA ILE A 64 8.09 26.42 -16.84
C ILE A 64 7.59 25.66 -18.07
N GLU A 65 7.66 26.29 -19.26
CA GLU A 65 7.29 25.64 -20.51
C GLU A 65 8.22 24.48 -20.89
N GLU A 66 9.52 24.60 -20.61
CA GLU A 66 10.47 23.50 -20.76
C GLU A 66 10.19 22.34 -19.79
N LEU A 67 9.88 22.65 -18.53
CA LEU A 67 9.49 21.68 -17.53
C LEU A 67 8.21 20.94 -17.97
N ARG A 68 7.21 21.66 -18.45
CA ARG A 68 5.96 21.07 -19.00
C ARG A 68 6.24 20.08 -20.12
N LYS A 69 7.12 20.46 -21.07
CA LYS A 69 7.54 19.58 -22.17
C LYS A 69 8.30 18.35 -21.67
N LEU A 70 9.16 18.50 -20.66
CA LEU A 70 9.94 17.41 -20.08
C LEU A 70 9.03 16.39 -19.38
N LEU A 71 8.14 16.87 -18.52
CA LEU A 71 7.17 16.04 -17.78
C LEU A 71 6.23 15.30 -18.74
N GLY A 72 5.72 16.00 -19.76
CA GLY A 72 4.91 15.38 -20.81
C GLY A 72 5.67 14.31 -21.61
N ARG A 73 6.93 14.57 -21.97
CA ARG A 73 7.78 13.62 -22.71
C ARG A 73 8.07 12.35 -21.89
N HIS A 74 8.27 12.49 -20.59
CA HIS A 74 8.66 11.40 -19.70
C HIS A 74 7.53 10.95 -18.77
N GLN A 75 6.26 11.14 -19.17
CA GLN A 75 5.09 10.81 -18.36
C GLN A 75 5.13 9.41 -17.76
N LYS A 76 5.60 8.41 -18.51
CA LYS A 76 5.71 7.02 -18.03
C LYS A 76 6.70 6.83 -16.89
N VAL A 77 7.76 7.64 -16.85
CA VAL A 77 8.80 7.58 -15.81
C VAL A 77 8.28 8.13 -14.48
N PHE A 78 7.43 9.16 -14.55
CA PHE A 78 6.79 9.80 -13.40
C PHE A 78 5.39 9.23 -13.10
N SER A 79 5.03 8.11 -13.71
CA SER A 79 3.73 7.47 -13.45
C SER A 79 3.73 6.82 -12.07
N ASN A 80 2.62 6.98 -11.34
CA ASN A 80 2.35 6.23 -10.12
C ASN A 80 1.84 4.80 -10.41
N GLU A 81 1.57 4.47 -11.68
CA GLU A 81 1.28 3.09 -12.09
C GLU A 81 2.58 2.27 -12.08
N PRO A 82 2.63 1.15 -11.35
CA PRO A 82 3.83 0.32 -11.30
C PRO A 82 4.15 -0.23 -12.69
N GLY A 83 5.44 -0.19 -13.06
CA GLY A 83 5.94 -0.83 -14.26
C GLY A 83 6.02 -2.36 -14.12
N LYS A 84 6.01 -3.06 -15.26
CA LYS A 84 6.28 -4.51 -15.35
C LYS A 84 7.38 -4.77 -16.38
N THR A 85 8.33 -5.63 -16.05
CA THR A 85 9.38 -6.11 -16.97
C THR A 85 9.30 -7.62 -17.12
N HIS A 86 9.71 -8.13 -18.28
CA HIS A 86 9.81 -9.56 -18.57
C HIS A 86 11.27 -9.98 -18.81
N LEU A 87 12.24 -9.12 -18.43
CA LEU A 87 13.67 -9.39 -18.65
C LEU A 87 14.24 -10.44 -17.69
N VAL A 88 13.71 -10.50 -16.46
CA VAL A 88 14.14 -11.42 -15.40
C VAL A 88 12.92 -11.83 -14.59
N GLU A 89 12.86 -13.11 -14.24
CA GLU A 89 11.92 -13.68 -13.28
C GLU A 89 12.71 -14.12 -12.04
N HIS A 90 12.16 -13.88 -10.85
CA HIS A 90 12.79 -14.28 -9.60
C HIS A 90 12.22 -15.63 -9.15
N ASP A 91 13.08 -16.63 -9.00
CA ASP A 91 12.73 -17.91 -8.40
C ASP A 91 13.11 -17.91 -6.91
N ILE A 92 12.20 -18.39 -6.06
CA ILE A 92 12.39 -18.42 -4.61
C ILE A 92 12.72 -19.86 -4.19
N GLU A 93 13.97 -20.10 -3.84
CA GLU A 93 14.41 -21.41 -3.35
C GLU A 93 13.86 -21.69 -1.95
N LEU A 94 13.13 -22.81 -1.82
CA LEU A 94 12.55 -23.25 -0.55
C LEU A 94 13.55 -24.07 0.26
N ILE A 95 13.64 -23.79 1.56
CA ILE A 95 14.37 -24.65 2.52
C ILE A 95 13.60 -25.96 2.77
N SER A 96 12.28 -25.93 2.67
CA SER A 96 11.40 -27.10 2.85
C SER A 96 10.12 -26.97 2.02
N ASN A 97 9.68 -28.09 1.45
CA ASN A 97 8.45 -28.19 0.66
C ASN A 97 7.20 -28.45 1.51
N ASN A 98 7.30 -28.38 2.84
CA ASN A 98 6.15 -28.53 3.72
C ASN A 98 5.32 -27.23 3.72
N PRO A 99 4.06 -27.25 3.27
CA PRO A 99 3.26 -26.04 3.14
C PRO A 99 2.85 -25.49 4.49
N ILE A 100 2.92 -24.16 4.63
CA ILE A 100 2.46 -23.43 5.82
C ILE A 100 1.09 -22.82 5.52
N ARG A 101 0.09 -23.15 6.37
CA ARG A 101 -1.31 -22.74 6.18
C ARG A 101 -1.85 -22.03 7.41
N SER A 102 -1.87 -20.71 7.34
CA SER A 102 -2.45 -19.85 8.37
C SER A 102 -3.88 -19.46 8.01
N LYS A 103 -4.78 -19.49 9.00
CA LYS A 103 -6.19 -19.10 8.82
C LYS A 103 -6.30 -17.57 8.72
N PRO A 104 -7.13 -17.04 7.81
CA PRO A 104 -7.44 -15.62 7.77
C PRO A 104 -8.04 -15.13 9.10
N TYR A 105 -7.74 -13.88 9.46
CA TYR A 105 -8.37 -13.24 10.61
C TYR A 105 -9.82 -12.86 10.31
N ARG A 106 -10.63 -12.73 11.37
CA ARG A 106 -11.97 -12.18 11.25
C ARG A 106 -11.87 -10.69 10.97
N THR A 107 -12.62 -10.22 9.98
CA THR A 107 -12.72 -8.80 9.60
C THR A 107 -14.14 -8.30 9.82
N SER A 108 -14.27 -7.03 10.21
CA SER A 108 -15.57 -6.36 10.23
C SER A 108 -16.06 -6.08 8.80
N GLN A 109 -17.32 -5.67 8.66
CA GLN A 109 -17.87 -5.29 7.36
C GLN A 109 -17.08 -4.13 6.72
N ARG A 110 -16.79 -3.07 7.49
CA ARG A 110 -15.98 -1.93 7.05
C ARG A 110 -14.59 -2.36 6.57
N GLN A 111 -13.90 -3.20 7.35
CA GLN A 111 -12.59 -3.72 6.96
C GLN A 111 -12.67 -4.54 5.67
N THR A 112 -13.72 -5.35 5.53
CA THR A 112 -13.94 -6.18 4.34
C THR A 112 -14.15 -5.34 3.08
N GLU A 113 -14.84 -4.20 3.19
CA GLU A 113 -15.03 -3.25 2.08
C GLU A 113 -13.70 -2.61 1.65
N ILE A 114 -12.91 -2.13 2.62
CA ILE A 114 -11.56 -1.58 2.37
C ILE A 114 -10.69 -2.61 1.66
N LEU A 115 -10.64 -3.83 2.18
CA LEU A 115 -9.84 -4.92 1.61
C LEU A 115 -10.28 -5.27 0.18
N LYS A 116 -11.59 -5.31 -0.09
CA LYS A 116 -12.12 -5.59 -1.43
C LYS A 116 -11.74 -4.50 -2.43
N ALA A 117 -11.84 -3.23 -2.03
CA ALA A 117 -11.45 -2.11 -2.87
C ALA A 117 -9.96 -2.18 -3.23
N GLU A 118 -9.10 -2.44 -2.24
CA GLU A 118 -7.65 -2.53 -2.46
C GLU A 118 -7.25 -3.76 -3.29
N ILE A 119 -7.83 -4.93 -3.02
CA ILE A 119 -7.60 -6.13 -3.84
C ILE A 119 -8.02 -5.87 -5.30
N LYS A 120 -9.17 -5.23 -5.52
CA LYS A 120 -9.62 -4.87 -6.88
C LYS A 120 -8.61 -3.92 -7.53
N ARG A 121 -8.15 -2.89 -6.83
CA ARG A 121 -7.14 -1.95 -7.33
C ARG A 121 -5.84 -2.66 -7.74
N MET A 122 -5.34 -3.57 -6.90
CA MET A 122 -4.11 -4.34 -7.20
C MET A 122 -4.30 -5.30 -8.39
N LEU A 123 -5.48 -5.90 -8.55
CA LEU A 123 -5.84 -6.72 -9.72
C LEU A 123 -5.89 -5.87 -10.99
N ASP A 124 -6.54 -4.71 -10.94
CA ASP A 124 -6.64 -3.78 -12.07
C ASP A 124 -5.24 -3.30 -12.52
N LEU A 125 -4.32 -3.07 -11.55
CA LEU A 125 -2.92 -2.74 -11.80
C LEU A 125 -2.03 -3.93 -12.16
N LYS A 126 -2.56 -5.16 -12.18
CA LYS A 126 -1.82 -6.41 -12.47
C LYS A 126 -0.62 -6.65 -11.55
N ILE A 127 -0.71 -6.16 -10.31
CA ILE A 127 0.29 -6.42 -9.25
C ILE A 127 0.07 -7.82 -8.65
N ILE A 128 -1.18 -8.24 -8.56
CA ILE A 128 -1.58 -9.57 -8.07
C ILE A 128 -2.45 -10.28 -9.11
N GLU A 129 -2.56 -11.60 -8.96
CA GLU A 129 -3.44 -12.45 -9.76
C GLU A 129 -4.20 -13.45 -8.90
N ILE A 130 -5.29 -14.00 -9.44
CA ILE A 130 -6.05 -15.05 -8.78
C ILE A 130 -5.34 -16.38 -9.01
N GLY A 131 -4.99 -17.08 -7.94
CA GLY A 131 -4.33 -18.38 -7.99
C GLY A 131 -4.83 -19.34 -6.93
N GLN A 132 -4.36 -20.58 -7.01
CA GLN A 132 -4.57 -21.62 -6.00
C GLN A 132 -3.19 -22.06 -5.47
N SER A 133 -3.01 -22.03 -4.16
CA SER A 133 -1.74 -22.37 -3.50
C SER A 133 -1.99 -23.22 -2.26
N ASP A 134 -1.05 -24.14 -2.00
CA ASP A 134 -1.01 -24.89 -0.75
C ASP A 134 -0.47 -24.05 0.42
N TYR A 135 0.11 -22.89 0.14
CA TYR A 135 0.61 -21.93 1.13
C TYR A 135 -0.41 -20.82 1.37
N THR A 136 -0.65 -20.47 2.64
CA THR A 136 -1.54 -19.35 3.00
C THR A 136 -1.00 -18.53 4.16
N SER A 137 -0.98 -17.21 3.99
CA SER A 137 -0.64 -16.22 5.03
C SER A 137 -1.84 -15.31 5.26
N PRO A 138 -2.17 -14.92 6.51
CA PRO A 138 -3.33 -14.09 6.77
C PRO A 138 -3.04 -12.63 6.39
N MET A 139 -4.05 -11.96 5.83
CA MET A 139 -3.97 -10.53 5.56
C MET A 139 -4.32 -9.73 6.83
N ILE A 140 -3.58 -8.65 7.06
CA ILE A 140 -3.75 -7.77 8.22
C ILE A 140 -3.92 -6.34 7.69
N LEU A 141 -4.93 -5.63 8.20
CA LEU A 141 -5.11 -4.20 7.95
C LEU A 141 -4.38 -3.42 9.05
N VAL A 142 -3.56 -2.45 8.65
CA VAL A 142 -2.81 -1.57 9.56
C VAL A 142 -3.21 -0.13 9.26
N GLU A 143 -3.44 0.64 10.31
CA GLU A 143 -3.71 2.08 10.20
C GLU A 143 -2.38 2.84 10.06
N ALA A 144 -2.28 3.69 9.03
CA ALA A 144 -1.15 4.59 8.89
C ALA A 144 -1.36 5.83 9.78
N VAL A 145 -0.32 6.23 10.53
CA VAL A 145 -0.38 7.42 11.38
C VAL A 145 -0.66 8.66 10.51
N GLY A 146 -1.73 9.39 10.81
CA GLY A 146 -2.11 10.62 10.10
C GLY A 146 -3.07 10.44 8.91
N ARG A 147 -3.52 9.22 8.59
CA ARG A 147 -4.66 8.99 7.69
C ARG A 147 -5.84 8.42 8.45
N GLU A 148 -6.98 9.12 8.41
CA GLU A 148 -8.25 8.60 8.89
C GLU A 148 -8.60 7.31 8.11
N PRO A 149 -8.98 6.21 8.77
CA PRO A 149 -9.21 4.92 8.13
C PRO A 149 -10.53 4.91 7.32
N GLY A 150 -10.62 5.68 6.24
CA GLY A 150 -11.87 5.81 5.48
C GLY A 150 -11.80 6.70 4.24
N HIS A 151 -10.65 7.30 3.94
CA HIS A 151 -10.40 7.94 2.65
C HIS A 151 -9.55 7.00 1.81
N LEU A 152 -10.21 6.06 1.13
CA LEU A 152 -9.72 5.23 0.03
C LEU A 152 -10.83 5.11 -1.01
#